data_AF-A0A3B9RC80-F1
#
_entry.id   AF-A0A3B9RC80-F1
#
_cell.length_a   1.000
_cell.length_b   1.000
_cell.length_c   1.000
_cell.angle_alpha   90.00
_cell.angle_beta   90.00
_cell.angle_gamma   90.00
#
_symmetry.space_group_name_H-M   'P 1'
#
loop_
_entity.id
_entity.type
_entity.pdbx_description
1 polymer ?
#
loop_
_entity_poly.entity_id
_entity_poly.type
_entity_poly.pdbx_seq_one_letter_code
_entity_poly.pdbx_strand_id
1 'polypeptide(L)' 'ITDSSVVYPLSTSDKILLTQSPKINLDRLIDSIQPKEIIADGSNYKSYVDRWKVTCIKNKIPFHYTGEKGAYYFK' A
#
# COMPACT_ATOMS: atom_id res chain seq x y z
N ILE A 1 2.81 19.32 3.32
CA ILE A 1 1.48 18.72 3.59
C ILE A 1 1.70 17.35 4.21
N THR A 2 1.27 17.17 5.46
CA THR A 2 1.50 15.99 6.32
C THR A 2 0.15 15.28 6.52
N ASP A 3 0.17 13.95 6.57
CA ASP A 3 -0.96 13.00 6.52
C ASP A 3 -1.90 13.04 7.76
N SER A 4 -2.17 14.21 8.33
CA SER A 4 -2.71 14.31 9.69
C SER A 4 -4.22 14.01 9.81
N SER A 5 -4.96 13.94 8.70
CA SER A 5 -6.43 13.89 8.73
C SER A 5 -7.06 12.87 7.77
N VAL A 6 -6.29 11.88 7.27
CA VAL A 6 -6.88 10.86 6.39
C VAL A 6 -7.78 9.94 7.21
N VAL A 7 -9.06 9.96 6.89
CA VAL A 7 -10.06 9.01 7.40
C VAL A 7 -10.12 7.85 6.41
N TYR A 8 -9.73 6.67 6.86
CA TYR A 8 -9.89 5.45 6.08
C TYR A 8 -11.34 4.95 6.24
N PRO A 9 -12.07 4.65 5.15
CA PRO A 9 -13.35 3.99 5.29
C PRO A 9 -13.14 2.63 5.96
N LEU A 10 -14.02 2.24 6.88
CA LEU A 10 -14.10 0.84 7.33
C LEU A 10 -14.61 -0.01 6.15
N SER A 11 -13.72 -0.30 5.21
CA SER A 11 -13.98 -1.26 4.15
C SER A 11 -13.25 -2.54 4.50
N THR A 12 -13.95 -3.67 4.40
CA THR A 12 -13.34 -5.01 4.51
C THR A 12 -12.64 -5.38 3.20
N SER A 13 -11.88 -4.43 2.64
CA SER A 13 -11.20 -4.62 1.37
C SER A 13 -9.97 -5.49 1.61
N ASP A 14 -10.04 -6.74 1.15
CA ASP A 14 -8.95 -7.70 1.26
C ASP A 14 -7.67 -7.21 0.56
N LYS A 15 -7.78 -6.34 -0.44
CA LYS A 15 -6.65 -5.82 -1.24
C LYS A 15 -6.69 -4.30 -1.33
N ILE A 16 -5.53 -3.66 -1.19
CA ILE A 16 -5.37 -2.21 -1.34
C ILE A 16 -4.44 -1.91 -2.50
N LEU A 17 -4.86 -1.01 -3.39
CA LEU A 17 -4.04 -0.49 -4.47
C LEU A 17 -3.56 0.93 -4.15
N LEU A 18 -2.25 1.13 -4.10
CA LEU A 18 -1.60 2.43 -3.93
C LEU A 18 -1.21 2.97 -5.30
N THR A 19 -1.71 4.16 -5.65
CA THR A 19 -1.42 4.81 -6.93
C THR A 19 -1.11 6.30 -6.79
N GLN A 20 -0.31 6.84 -7.71
CA GLN A 20 0.05 8.27 -7.73
C GLN A 20 0.83 8.76 -6.50
N SER A 21 1.62 7.89 -5.88
CA SER A 21 2.50 8.22 -4.74
C SER A 21 1.77 8.86 -3.55
N PRO A 22 0.73 8.22 -2.98
CA PRO A 22 -0.05 8.84 -1.92
C PRO A 22 0.82 9.02 -0.69
N LYS A 23 0.79 10.23 -0.12
CA LYS A 23 1.53 10.51 1.11
C LYS A 23 0.73 10.02 2.32
N ILE A 24 0.78 8.71 2.57
CA ILE A 24 0.05 8.03 3.64
C ILE A 24 0.99 7.41 4.69
N ASN A 25 0.49 7.29 5.92
CA ASN A 25 1.09 6.43 6.93
C ASN A 25 0.54 4.99 6.80
N LEU A 26 1.37 4.10 6.24
CA LEU A 26 0.95 2.73 5.96
C LEU A 26 0.71 1.88 7.21
N ASP A 27 1.43 2.11 8.31
CA ASP A 27 1.17 1.39 9.57
C ASP A 27 -0.27 1.66 10.06
N ARG A 28 -0.70 2.95 10.07
CA ARG A 28 -2.09 3.30 10.46
C ARG A 28 -3.15 2.72 9.53
N LEU A 29 -2.86 2.69 8.24
CA LEU A 29 -3.76 2.11 7.24
C LEU A 29 -3.92 0.59 7.46
N ILE A 30 -2.82 -0.11 7.71
CA ILE A 30 -2.84 -1.55 8.01
C ILE A 30 -3.62 -1.82 9.31
N ASP A 31 -3.39 -1.03 10.36
CA ASP A 31 -4.10 -1.19 11.64
C ASP A 31 -5.61 -0.97 11.51
N SER A 32 -6.01 0.00 10.68
CA SER A 32 -7.42 0.38 10.52
C SER A 32 -8.20 -0.52 9.57
N ILE A 33 -7.59 -0.95 8.46
CA ILE A 33 -8.27 -1.67 7.38
C ILE A 33 -7.99 -3.17 7.42
N GLN A 34 -6.85 -3.57 8.02
CA GLN A 34 -6.38 -4.96 8.08
C GLN A 34 -6.40 -5.67 6.71
N PRO A 35 -5.74 -5.09 5.67
CA PRO A 35 -5.74 -5.68 4.34
C PRO A 35 -5.00 -7.02 4.32
N LYS A 36 -5.44 -7.94 3.45
CA LYS A 36 -4.73 -9.21 3.20
C LYS A 36 -3.56 -9.04 2.22
N GLU A 37 -3.57 -8.00 1.40
CA GLU A 37 -2.52 -7.72 0.42
C GLU A 37 -2.48 -6.23 0.03
N ILE A 38 -1.28 -5.73 -0.24
CA ILE A 38 -1.05 -4.35 -0.71
C ILE A 38 -0.33 -4.40 -2.07
N ILE A 39 -0.83 -3.62 -3.02
CA ILE A 39 -0.32 -3.53 -4.38
C ILE A 39 0.07 -2.08 -4.64
N ALA A 40 1.26 -1.85 -5.18
CA ALA A 40 1.68 -0.57 -5.72
C ALA A 40 1.77 -0.68 -7.25
N ASP A 41 1.16 0.25 -7.97
CA ASP A 41 1.32 0.32 -9.41
C ASP A 41 2.59 1.09 -9.82
N GLY A 42 2.96 1.03 -11.10
CA GLY A 42 4.17 1.66 -11.65
C GLY A 42 4.17 3.20 -11.63
N SER A 43 3.05 3.86 -11.33
CA SER A 43 2.98 5.33 -11.20
C SER A 43 3.63 5.90 -9.93
N ASN A 44 4.05 5.04 -9.00
CA ASN A 44 4.58 5.45 -7.71
C ASN A 44 6.10 5.74 -7.75
N TYR A 45 6.55 6.74 -7.00
CA TYR A 45 7.97 6.99 -6.80
C TYR A 45 8.63 5.79 -6.11
N LYS A 46 9.81 5.38 -6.61
CA LYS A 46 10.55 4.22 -6.09
C LYS A 46 10.83 4.31 -4.58
N SER A 47 11.17 5.50 -4.08
CA SER A 47 11.39 5.72 -2.65
C SER A 47 10.16 5.48 -1.78
N TYR A 48 8.96 5.72 -2.31
CA TYR A 48 7.71 5.46 -1.60
C TYR A 48 7.41 3.96 -1.61
N VAL A 49 7.58 3.32 -2.76
CA VAL A 49 7.44 1.86 -2.91
C VAL A 49 8.38 1.13 -1.96
N ASP A 50 9.65 1.53 -1.88
CA ASP A 50 10.64 0.93 -0.98
C ASP A 50 10.22 1.10 0.49
N ARG A 51 9.74 2.29 0.87
CA ARG A 51 9.24 2.55 2.22
C ARG A 51 8.02 1.68 2.55
N TRP A 52 7.04 1.59 1.66
CA TRP A 52 5.86 0.75 1.87
C TRP A 52 6.21 -0.72 1.93
N LYS A 53 7.13 -1.19 1.07
CA LYS A 53 7.63 -2.57 1.08
C LYS A 53 8.24 -2.91 2.44
N VAL A 54 9.05 -2.03 3.02
CA VAL A 54 9.61 -2.21 4.37
C VAL A 54 8.50 -2.29 5.43
N THR A 55 7.51 -1.40 5.39
CA THR A 55 6.37 -1.46 6.33
C THR A 55 5.54 -2.74 6.15
N CYS A 56 5.31 -3.20 4.93
CA CYS A 56 4.59 -4.45 4.67
C CYS A 56 5.35 -5.67 5.19
N ILE A 57 6.68 -5.73 4.99
CA ILE A 57 7.53 -6.80 5.52
C ILE A 57 7.45 -6.85 7.05
N LYS A 58 7.56 -5.68 7.71
CA LYS A 58 7.44 -5.56 9.17
C LYS A 58 6.10 -6.10 9.69
N ASN A 59 5.01 -5.80 8.99
CA ASN A 59 3.65 -6.21 9.36
C ASN A 59 3.24 -7.58 8.76
N LYS A 60 4.17 -8.28 8.08
CA LYS A 60 3.94 -9.58 7.41
C LYS A 60 2.77 -9.56 6.40
N ILE A 61 2.58 -8.43 5.72
CA ILE A 61 1.58 -8.26 4.67
C ILE A 61 2.22 -8.52 3.29
N PRO A 62 1.61 -9.36 2.44
CA PRO A 62 2.01 -9.51 1.05
C PRO A 62 2.03 -8.17 0.31
N PHE A 63 3.14 -7.88 -0.37
CA PHE A 63 3.33 -6.66 -1.14
C PHE A 63 3.73 -6.95 -2.58
N HIS A 64 3.01 -6.37 -3.53
CA HIS A 64 3.33 -6.47 -4.96
C HIS A 64 3.55 -5.11 -5.59
N TYR A 65 4.58 -5.00 -6.43
CA TYR A 65 4.87 -3.79 -7.20
C TYR A 65 4.91 -4.09 -8.69
N THR A 66 4.03 -3.45 -9.47
CA THR A 66 3.95 -3.71 -10.92
C THR A 66 5.04 -3.02 -11.71
N GLY A 67 5.69 -1.97 -11.17
CA GLY A 67 6.81 -1.33 -11.87
C GLY A 67 8.07 -2.20 -11.94
N GLU A 68 8.25 -3.16 -11.02
CA GLU A 68 9.33 -4.18 -11.09
C GLU A 68 8.88 -5.46 -11.79
N LYS A 69 7.65 -5.91 -11.55
CA LYS A 69 7.15 -7.21 -12.03
C LYS A 69 6.32 -7.14 -13.32
N GLY A 70 6.16 -5.95 -13.90
CA GLY A 70 5.37 -5.68 -15.10
C GLY A 70 3.86 -5.62 -14.83
N ALA A 71 3.27 -6.71 -14.31
CA ALA A 71 1.82 -6.81 -14.10
C ALA A 71 1.47 -7.46 -12.75
N TYR A 72 0.24 -7.22 -12.30
CA TYR A 72 -0.39 -7.96 -11.21
C TYR A 72 -1.59 -8.73 -11.77
N TYR A 73 -1.66 -10.03 -11.50
CA TYR A 73 -2.74 -10.89 -11.96
C TYR A 73 -3.71 -11.14 -10.81
N PHE A 74 -4.97 -10.74 -10.99
CA PHE A 74 -6.04 -11.13 -10.09
C PHE A 74 -6.29 -12.63 -10.27
N LYS A 75 -6.32 -13.36 -9.15
CA LYS A 75 -6.75 -14.75 -9.10
C LYS A 75 -8.13 -14.81 -8.47
#